data_AF-A0A1Q4W4A5-F1
#
_entry.id   AF-A0A1Q4W4A5-F1
#
_cell.length_a   1.000
_cell.length_b   1.000
_cell.length_c   1.000
_cell.angle_alpha   90.00
_cell.angle_beta   90.00
_cell.angle_gamma   90.00
#
_symmetry.space_group_name_H-M   'P 1'
#
loop_
_entity.id
_entity.type
_entity.pdbx_description
1 polymer ?
#
loop_
_entity_poly.entity_id
_entity_poly.type
_entity_poly.pdbx_seq_one_letter_code
_entity_poly.pdbx_strand_id
1 'polypeptide(L)'
;MKQLVVLLAVIVIAAWCVWSVWSAIVAVKWAVTGVWRRPRWWVHVTSALFFADVLVWLRGALSGGLNTEKICRFAHHTVYDPSYRERHGDGLWNVFPLHNHCNAQYDLVPAWVNPTVGVLTVCTVVALCGAVRSVTVRRKRHEEAH
;
A
#
# COMPACT_ATOMS: atom_id res chain seq x y z
N MET A 1 25.09 14.85 1.21
CA MET A 1 24.40 13.82 0.37
C MET A 1 23.21 13.17 1.08
N LYS A 2 23.38 12.51 2.24
CA LYS A 2 22.26 11.85 2.96
C LYS A 2 21.05 12.76 3.25
N GLN A 3 21.30 13.98 3.71
CA GLN A 3 20.24 14.96 4.00
C GLN A 3 19.43 15.37 2.75
N LEU A 4 20.10 15.56 1.61
CA LEU A 4 19.45 15.87 0.34
C LEU A 4 18.57 14.71 -0.16
N VAL A 5 19.04 13.47 -0.01
CA VAL A 5 18.28 12.27 -0.38
C VAL A 5 17.01 12.15 0.47
N VAL A 6 17.13 12.37 1.79
CA VAL A 6 15.98 12.34 2.70
C VAL A 6 14.97 13.44 2.34
N LEU A 7 15.44 14.68 2.10
CA LEU A 7 14.57 15.78 1.70
C LEU A 7 13.82 15.48 0.39
N LEU A 8 14.52 14.95 -0.62
CA LEU A 8 13.90 14.57 -1.89
C LEU A 8 12.86 13.46 -1.70
N ALA A 9 13.17 12.43 -0.92
CA ALA A 9 12.22 11.36 -0.62
C ALA A 9 10.96 11.90 0.07
N VAL A 10 11.11 12.79 1.06
CA VAL A 10 9.98 13.44 1.74
C VAL A 10 9.14 14.26 0.77
N ILE A 11 9.76 15.03 -0.12
CA ILE A 11 9.05 15.83 -1.13
C ILE A 11 8.27 14.93 -2.09
N VAL A 12 8.89 13.85 -2.59
CA VAL A 12 8.25 12.91 -3.50
C VAL A 12 7.06 12.22 -2.82
N ILE A 13 7.23 11.77 -1.58
CA ILE A 13 6.15 11.17 -0.79
C ILE A 13 5.02 12.17 -0.58
N ALA A 14 5.33 13.40 -0.14
CA ALA A 14 4.32 14.43 0.08
C ALA A 14 3.55 14.79 -1.21
N ALA A 15 4.27 14.93 -2.33
CA ALA A 15 3.64 15.16 -3.64
C ALA A 15 2.73 13.99 -4.04
N TRP A 16 3.17 12.75 -3.80
CA TRP A 16 2.38 11.55 -4.08
C TRP A 16 1.16 11.44 -3.13
N CYS A 17 1.28 11.82 -1.86
CA CYS A 17 0.16 11.92 -0.92
C CYS A 17 -0.90 12.89 -1.46
N VAL A 18 -0.48 14.12 -1.80
CA VAL A 18 -1.38 15.16 -2.31
C VAL A 18 -2.05 14.71 -3.60
N TRP A 19 -1.27 14.13 -4.53
CA TRP A 19 -1.78 13.59 -5.78
C TRP A 19 -2.78 12.46 -5.56
N SER A 20 -2.55 11.57 -4.60
CA SER A 20 -3.41 10.43 -4.32
C SER A 20 -4.73 10.85 -3.68
N VAL A 21 -4.68 11.79 -2.73
CA VAL A 21 -5.89 12.38 -2.14
C VAL A 21 -6.72 13.10 -3.21
N TRP A 22 -6.07 13.90 -4.05
CA TRP A 22 -6.74 14.56 -5.17
C TRP A 22 -7.34 13.55 -6.16
N SER A 23 -6.59 12.51 -6.51
CA SER A 23 -7.02 11.45 -7.42
C SER A 23 -8.23 10.68 -6.86
N ALA A 24 -8.26 10.41 -5.55
CA ALA A 24 -9.41 9.79 -4.89
C ALA A 24 -10.65 10.68 -4.99
N ILE A 25 -10.53 11.98 -4.69
CA ILE A 25 -11.63 12.95 -4.78
C ILE A 25 -12.17 13.02 -6.22
N VAL A 26 -11.29 13.13 -7.21
CA VAL A 26 -11.67 13.18 -8.63
C VAL A 26 -12.32 11.87 -9.06
N ALA A 27 -11.77 10.72 -8.66
CA ALA A 27 -12.31 9.41 -8.99
C ALA A 27 -13.72 9.21 -8.43
N VAL A 28 -13.97 9.63 -7.19
CA VAL A 28 -15.29 9.56 -6.55
C VAL A 28 -16.28 10.49 -7.27
N LYS A 29 -15.91 11.76 -7.51
CA LYS A 29 -16.76 12.71 -8.25
C LYS A 29 -17.13 12.19 -9.64
N TRP A 30 -16.16 11.58 -10.35
CA TRP A 30 -16.37 11.02 -11.69
C TRP A 30 -17.16 9.71 -11.69
N ALA A 31 -17.06 8.91 -10.62
CA ALA A 31 -17.91 7.74 -10.46
C ALA A 31 -19.38 8.15 -10.29
N VAL A 32 -19.65 9.15 -9.44
CA VAL A 32 -21.02 9.68 -9.21
C VAL A 32 -21.63 10.28 -10.47
N THR A 33 -20.82 10.95 -11.30
CA THR A 33 -21.28 11.57 -12.55
C THR A 33 -21.31 10.60 -13.75
N GLY A 34 -21.03 9.31 -13.54
CA GLY A 34 -21.07 8.30 -14.60
C GLY A 34 -19.90 8.33 -15.59
N VAL A 35 -18.84 9.10 -15.29
CA VAL A 35 -17.68 9.33 -16.17
C VAL A 35 -16.58 8.25 -16.02
N TRP A 36 -16.86 7.17 -15.27
CA TRP A 36 -15.94 6.05 -14.99
C TRP A 36 -15.40 5.33 -16.24
N ARG A 37 -16.05 5.49 -17.40
CA ARG A 37 -15.60 4.92 -18.68
C ARG A 37 -14.39 5.65 -19.30
N ARG A 38 -13.99 6.82 -18.78
CA ARG A 38 -12.83 7.55 -19.32
C ARG A 38 -11.51 6.91 -18.85
N PRO A 39 -10.48 6.78 -19.72
CA PRO A 39 -9.18 6.20 -19.36
C PRO A 39 -8.52 6.87 -18.16
N ARG A 40 -8.66 8.20 -18.07
CA ARG A 40 -8.05 8.99 -16.99
C ARG A 40 -8.60 8.60 -15.62
N TRP A 41 -9.85 8.13 -15.54
CA TRP A 41 -10.44 7.66 -14.30
C TRP A 41 -9.68 6.45 -13.74
N TRP A 42 -9.37 5.46 -14.59
CA TRP A 42 -8.63 4.26 -14.20
C TRP A 42 -7.23 4.57 -13.66
N VAL A 43 -6.56 5.60 -14.22
CA VAL A 43 -5.25 6.05 -13.72
C VAL A 43 -5.36 6.65 -12.32
N HIS A 44 -6.36 7.50 -12.08
CA HIS A 44 -6.59 8.09 -10.76
C HIS A 44 -6.96 7.04 -9.71
N VAL A 45 -7.81 6.08 -10.05
CA VAL A 45 -8.18 4.96 -9.17
C VAL A 45 -6.98 4.08 -8.85
N THR A 46 -6.19 3.70 -9.86
CA THR A 46 -4.97 2.89 -9.66
C THR A 46 -3.99 3.59 -8.72
N SER A 47 -3.74 4.88 -8.94
CA SER A 47 -2.81 5.67 -8.12
C SER A 47 -3.28 5.78 -6.67
N ALA A 48 -4.57 6.04 -6.44
CA ALA A 48 -5.14 6.15 -5.10
C ALA A 48 -5.16 4.81 -4.35
N LEU A 49 -5.54 3.72 -5.01
CA LEU A 49 -5.56 2.38 -4.42
C LEU A 49 -4.15 1.90 -4.07
N PHE A 50 -3.19 2.07 -4.99
CA PHE A 50 -1.81 1.69 -4.74
C PHE A 50 -1.19 2.48 -3.58
N PHE A 51 -1.48 3.77 -3.49
CA PHE A 51 -1.01 4.60 -2.38
C PHE A 51 -1.62 4.14 -1.04
N ALA A 52 -2.92 3.84 -1.01
CA ALA A 52 -3.56 3.27 0.19
C ALA A 52 -2.94 1.91 0.57
N ASP A 53 -2.65 1.06 -0.40
CA ASP A 53 -2.01 -0.25 -0.19
C ASP A 53 -0.64 -0.09 0.48
N VAL A 54 0.19 0.84 -0.03
CA VAL A 54 1.49 1.19 0.56
C VAL A 54 1.34 1.67 2.00
N LEU A 55 0.35 2.50 2.31
CA LEU A 55 0.13 2.98 3.69
C LEU A 55 -0.25 1.85 4.65
N VAL A 56 -1.13 0.94 4.22
CA VAL A 56 -1.54 -0.21 5.05
C VAL A 56 -0.37 -1.18 5.22
N TRP A 57 0.39 -1.43 4.16
CA TRP A 57 1.60 -2.25 4.20
C TRP A 57 2.64 -1.65 5.16
N LEU A 58 2.91 -0.34 5.08
CA LEU A 58 3.81 0.37 6.00
C LEU A 58 3.32 0.28 7.45
N ARG A 59 2.01 0.38 7.69
CA ARG A 59 1.42 0.22 9.03
C ARG A 59 1.69 -1.16 9.61
N GLY A 60 1.68 -2.20 8.79
CA GLY A 60 2.07 -3.56 9.19
C GLY A 60 3.57 -3.70 9.42
N ALA A 61 4.37 -3.21 8.47
CA ALA A 61 5.84 -3.34 8.50
C ALA A 61 6.45 -2.61 9.71
N LEU A 62 5.84 -1.47 10.11
CA LEU A 62 6.28 -0.67 11.25
C LEU A 62 5.61 -1.05 12.57
N SER A 63 4.85 -2.16 12.63
CA SER A 63 4.15 -2.62 13.84
C SER A 63 5.07 -2.89 15.03
N GLY A 64 6.34 -3.25 14.78
CA GLY A 64 7.36 -3.49 15.83
C GLY A 64 8.01 -2.22 16.39
N GLY A 65 7.79 -1.08 15.72
CA GLY A 65 8.44 0.19 16.06
C GLY A 65 9.97 0.12 16.04
N LEU A 66 10.60 1.00 16.83
CA LEU A 66 12.06 1.08 16.93
C LEU A 66 12.66 0.00 17.85
N ASN A 67 11.87 -0.56 18.75
CA ASN A 67 12.29 -1.62 19.66
C ASN A 67 11.10 -2.52 19.97
N THR A 68 11.06 -3.65 19.27
CA THR A 68 9.99 -4.64 19.36
C THR A 68 9.83 -5.19 20.78
N GLU A 69 10.92 -5.47 21.50
CA GLU A 69 10.86 -5.95 22.88
C GLU A 69 10.11 -4.95 23.78
N LYS A 70 10.43 -3.65 23.66
CA LYS A 70 9.75 -2.61 24.42
C LYS A 70 8.27 -2.52 24.07
N ILE A 71 7.91 -2.59 22.79
CA ILE A 71 6.51 -2.57 22.37
C ILE A 71 5.75 -3.79 22.91
N CYS A 72 6.32 -5.00 22.79
CA CYS A 72 5.73 -6.22 23.33
C CYS A 72 5.48 -6.11 24.84
N ARG A 73 6.50 -5.71 25.62
CA ARG A 73 6.43 -5.70 27.09
C ARG A 73 5.58 -4.55 27.64
N PHE A 74 5.69 -3.35 27.07
CA PHE A 74 5.10 -2.14 27.66
C PHE A 74 3.83 -1.66 26.97
N ALA A 75 3.68 -1.84 25.65
CA ALA A 75 2.47 -1.41 24.94
C ALA A 75 1.40 -2.51 24.89
N HIS A 76 1.82 -3.77 24.78
CA HIS A 76 0.92 -4.92 24.66
C HIS A 76 0.93 -5.86 25.87
N HIS A 77 1.75 -5.56 26.89
CA HIS A 77 1.84 -6.32 28.14
C HIS A 77 2.03 -7.84 27.94
N THR A 78 2.76 -8.22 26.89
CA THR A 78 3.01 -9.62 26.52
C THR A 78 4.47 -9.99 26.71
N VAL A 79 4.75 -11.29 26.86
CA VAL A 79 6.10 -11.81 27.00
C VAL A 79 6.80 -11.77 25.65
N TYR A 80 7.94 -11.11 25.60
CA TYR A 80 8.83 -11.16 24.45
C TYR A 80 9.66 -12.46 24.50
N ASP A 81 9.51 -13.31 23.48
CA ASP A 81 10.27 -14.55 23.33
C ASP A 81 11.30 -14.40 22.21
N PRO A 82 12.57 -14.08 22.54
CA PRO A 82 13.62 -13.92 21.54
C PRO A 82 13.92 -15.24 20.82
N SER A 83 13.80 -16.37 21.50
CA SER A 83 14.11 -17.69 20.92
C SER A 83 13.06 -18.11 19.88
N TYR A 84 11.79 -17.74 20.09
CA TYR A 84 10.74 -17.94 19.11
C TYR A 84 10.99 -17.06 17.88
N ARG A 85 11.34 -15.79 18.12
CA ARG A 85 11.63 -14.82 17.05
C ARG A 85 12.91 -15.15 16.27
N GLU A 86 13.92 -15.76 16.86
CA GLU A 86 15.09 -16.20 16.06
C GLU A 86 14.75 -17.37 15.14
N ARG A 87 13.82 -18.23 15.57
CA ARG A 87 13.38 -19.42 14.81
C ARG A 87 12.28 -19.13 13.79
N HIS A 88 11.42 -18.15 14.06
CA HIS A 88 10.24 -17.79 13.26
C HIS A 88 10.27 -16.32 12.83
N GLY A 89 11.40 -15.64 13.03
CA GLY A 89 11.58 -14.26 12.65
C GLY A 89 11.48 -14.16 11.15
N ASP A 90 10.52 -13.35 10.71
CA ASP A 90 10.30 -13.07 9.30
C ASP A 90 11.59 -12.52 8.72
N GLY A 91 12.24 -13.32 7.89
CA GLY A 91 13.42 -12.88 7.15
C GLY A 91 13.09 -11.62 6.36
N LEU A 92 14.10 -10.80 6.04
CA LEU A 92 13.94 -9.56 5.25
C LEU A 92 13.15 -9.71 3.94
N TRP A 93 12.90 -10.93 3.48
CA TRP A 93 12.24 -11.29 2.23
C TRP A 93 10.74 -11.61 2.35
N ASN A 94 10.18 -11.72 3.55
CA ASN A 94 8.74 -11.95 3.73
C ASN A 94 7.97 -10.64 3.52
N VAL A 95 7.71 -10.31 2.25
CA VAL A 95 6.98 -9.09 1.87
C VAL A 95 5.46 -9.20 2.09
N PHE A 96 4.92 -10.42 2.15
CA PHE A 96 3.53 -10.75 2.49
C PHE A 96 3.37 -12.27 2.75
N PRO A 97 2.52 -12.71 3.70
CA PRO A 97 1.80 -11.92 4.70
C PRO A 97 2.76 -11.26 5.71
N LEU A 98 2.36 -10.11 6.26
CA LEU A 98 3.17 -9.41 7.24
C LEU A 98 2.93 -10.03 8.60
N HIS A 99 4.03 -10.33 9.27
CA HIS A 99 4.07 -10.82 10.63
C HIS A 99 5.15 -10.09 11.40
N ASN A 100 4.92 -9.94 12.70
CA ASN A 100 5.90 -9.39 13.62
C ASN A 100 5.61 -9.91 15.03
N HIS A 101 6.02 -11.17 15.25
CA HIS A 101 5.70 -11.89 16.48
C HIS A 101 6.48 -11.38 17.69
N CYS A 102 5.76 -11.21 18.81
CA CYS A 102 6.34 -11.12 20.15
C CYS A 102 6.65 -12.52 20.71
N ASN A 103 5.76 -13.47 20.45
CA ASN A 103 5.84 -14.89 20.82
C ASN A 103 4.89 -15.70 19.91
N ALA A 104 4.74 -17.00 20.15
CA ALA A 104 3.91 -17.89 19.34
C ALA A 104 2.42 -17.50 19.26
N GLN A 105 1.92 -16.74 20.23
CA GLN A 105 0.49 -16.43 20.37
C GLN A 105 0.17 -14.98 19.98
N TYR A 106 1.17 -14.09 19.94
CA TYR A 106 0.94 -12.66 19.77
C TYR A 106 1.76 -12.08 18.62
N ASP A 107 1.04 -11.59 17.61
CA ASP A 107 1.56 -10.85 16.48
C ASP A 107 1.23 -9.36 16.65
N LEU A 108 2.23 -8.49 16.45
CA LEU A 108 2.05 -7.05 16.49
C LEU A 108 1.34 -6.50 15.25
N VAL A 109 1.34 -7.25 14.14
CA VAL A 109 0.61 -6.88 12.94
C VAL A 109 -0.89 -7.02 13.21
N PRO A 110 -1.67 -5.92 13.12
CA PRO A 110 -3.11 -6.01 13.33
C PRO A 110 -3.76 -6.98 12.34
N ALA A 111 -4.72 -7.79 12.81
CA ALA A 111 -5.36 -8.84 12.01
C ALA A 111 -6.04 -8.34 10.72
N TRP A 112 -6.39 -7.05 10.64
CA TRP A 112 -7.00 -6.45 9.44
C TRP A 112 -5.97 -6.07 8.35
N VAL A 113 -4.69 -5.91 8.68
CA VAL A 113 -3.67 -5.41 7.73
C VAL A 113 -3.52 -6.35 6.54
N ASN A 114 -3.30 -7.65 6.78
CA ASN A 114 -3.05 -8.62 5.70
C ASN A 114 -4.25 -8.77 4.76
N PRO A 115 -5.50 -8.94 5.24
CA PRO A 115 -6.67 -8.93 4.37
C PRO A 115 -6.84 -7.62 3.59
N THR A 116 -6.60 -6.47 4.23
CA THR A 116 -6.73 -5.16 3.56
C THR A 116 -5.69 -4.99 2.45
N VAL A 117 -4.42 -5.34 2.69
CA VAL A 117 -3.38 -5.32 1.64
C VAL A 117 -3.80 -6.22 0.48
N GLY A 118 -4.21 -7.48 0.77
CA GLY A 118 -4.64 -8.40 -0.27
C GLY A 118 -5.78 -7.84 -1.15
N VAL A 119 -6.80 -7.24 -0.53
CA VAL A 119 -7.92 -6.62 -1.26
C VAL A 119 -7.47 -5.40 -2.06
N LEU A 120 -6.66 -4.51 -1.47
CA LEU A 120 -6.19 -3.30 -2.14
C LEU A 120 -5.26 -3.63 -3.32
N THR A 121 -4.37 -4.61 -3.18
CA THR A 121 -3.52 -5.10 -4.27
C THR A 121 -4.38 -5.64 -5.41
N VAL A 122 -5.38 -6.49 -5.14
CA VAL A 122 -6.30 -7.01 -6.18
C VAL A 122 -7.04 -5.88 -6.88
N CYS A 123 -7.62 -4.94 -6.12
CA CYS A 123 -8.32 -3.79 -6.69
C CYS A 123 -7.38 -2.92 -7.55
N THR A 124 -6.12 -2.74 -7.12
CA THR A 124 -5.10 -2.01 -7.87
C THR A 124 -4.78 -2.69 -9.20
N VAL A 125 -4.61 -4.01 -9.21
CA VAL A 125 -4.39 -4.78 -10.44
C VAL A 125 -5.57 -4.66 -11.39
N VAL A 126 -6.80 -4.80 -10.89
CA VAL A 126 -8.02 -4.63 -11.71
C VAL A 126 -8.09 -3.23 -12.31
N ALA A 127 -7.80 -2.18 -11.52
CA ALA A 127 -7.80 -0.81 -12.00
C ALA A 127 -6.71 -0.57 -13.06
N LEU A 128 -5.53 -1.15 -12.86
CA LEU A 128 -4.41 -1.08 -13.82
C LEU A 128 -4.77 -1.77 -15.15
N CYS A 129 -5.38 -2.95 -15.11
CA CYS A 129 -5.90 -3.63 -16.30
C CYS A 129 -6.92 -2.76 -17.05
N GLY A 130 -7.82 -2.08 -16.31
CA GLY A 130 -8.76 -1.11 -16.88
C GLY A 130 -8.04 0.07 -17.57
N ALA A 131 -6.99 0.61 -16.95
CA ALA A 131 -6.17 1.68 -17.50
C ALA A 131 -5.48 1.23 -18.81
N VAL A 132 -4.78 0.09 -18.80
CA VAL A 132 -4.10 -0.47 -19.98
C VAL A 132 -5.08 -0.75 -21.11
N ARG A 133 -6.23 -1.37 -20.82
CA ARG A 133 -7.28 -1.63 -21.81
C ARG A 133 -7.82 -0.34 -22.43
N SER A 134 -8.06 0.68 -21.62
CA SER A 134 -8.61 1.94 -22.11
C SER A 134 -7.63 2.73 -22.99
N VAL A 135 -6.32 2.64 -22.70
CA VAL A 135 -5.25 3.23 -23.55
C VAL A 135 -5.10 2.46 -24.85
N THR A 136 -5.02 1.12 -24.80
CA THR A 136 -4.85 0.27 -26.00
C THR A 136 -6.03 0.40 -26.97
N VAL A 137 -7.26 0.41 -26.48
CA VAL A 137 -8.46 0.63 -27.32
C VAL A 137 -8.48 2.02 -27.96
N ARG A 138 -7.93 3.04 -27.29
CA ARG A 138 -7.81 4.38 -27.88
C ARG A 138 -6.74 4.44 -28.95
N ARG A 139 -5.60 3.78 -28.73
CA ARG A 139 -4.51 3.73 -29.71
C ARG A 139 -4.97 3.07 -31.02
N LYS A 140 -5.64 1.91 -30.94
CA LYS A 140 -6.21 1.24 -32.12
C LYS A 140 -7.14 2.14 -32.93
N ARG A 141 -8.06 2.84 -32.26
CA ARG A 141 -8.98 3.78 -32.95
C ARG A 141 -8.27 4.95 -33.63
N HIS A 142 -7.11 5.37 -33.11
CA HIS A 142 -6.32 6.43 -33.72
C HIS A 142 -5.51 5.91 -34.92
N GLU A 143 -5.03 4.67 -34.86
CA GLU A 143 -4.36 3.98 -35.97
C GLU A 143 -5.32 3.73 -37.15
N GLU A 144 -6.60 3.41 -36.90
CA GLU A 144 -7.63 3.20 -37.94
C GLU A 144 -8.14 4.51 -38.58
N ALA A 145 -7.84 5.67 -38.00
CA ALA A 145 -8.32 6.97 -38.46
C ALA A 145 -7.32 7.71 -39.37
N HIS A 146 -6.12 7.15 -39.58
CA HIS A 146 -5.06 7.65 -40.45
C HIS A 146 -4.82 6.68 -41.60
#